data_AF-A0A2Z5QVW5-F1
#
_entry.id   AF-A0A2Z5QVW5-F1
#
_cell.length_a   1.000
_cell.length_b   1.000
_cell.length_c   1.000
_cell.angle_alpha   90.00
_cell.angle_beta   90.00
_cell.angle_gamma   90.00
#
_symmetry.space_group_name_H-M   'P 1'
#
loop_
_entity.id
_entity.type
_entity.pdbx_description
1 polymer ?
#
loop_
_entity_poly.entity_id
_entity_poly.type
_entity_poly.pdbx_seq_one_letter_code
_entity_poly.pdbx_strand_id
1 'polypeptide(L)'
;MDVRQKLKPFTKWTGGKRQLLPELTERLPVSYNHYFEPFVGGGALFFELQPNFATINDYNTELIFCYEQIRDNPEDVIEILRIHQENNSKDYYLNIRAADRDGRLESFSEAQRAARLLYMLRVNFNGLYRVNSKNQFNVPYGRYKNPKILDEELLKNISFYLNSANITIHQGDFQDAVSKAATGDFVYFDPPYIPLNTTSDFTSYTDSGFGFREQTRLMETCRELDRKGVLFMASNSFSPSVLDLYEGFMIETVGASRMINSKATGRGKLMKLLSEIIHDVPSQQIYYQDSDTILLQGDSFRILDNIAPDCIDMIFSDPPYFLSGGGTTNSGGKRVNVDKGKWDTKISVLEKTEFNRQWISKSYHILNKNGTIWVSGTLHNIYSVGVALEEENFKILNNITWQKTNPPPNLACRTFTHSTETILWAKKNLPTARHYFNYELMKELNGNRQMKDVWQGSLTKPGEKSHGKHPTQKPEYLLERIILACTRPGDLILDPYLGSGTTGKVAKELGRKFIGIELNTDYLHITQKRIAEAPQRLF
;
A
#
# COMPACT_ATOMS: atom_id res chain seq x y z
N MET A 1 -40.30 5.63 1.62
CA MET A 1 -39.12 4.87 2.03
C MET A 1 -39.58 3.45 2.28
N ASP A 2 -39.41 2.59 1.28
CA ASP A 2 -39.76 1.18 1.41
C ASP A 2 -38.64 0.51 2.22
N VAL A 3 -38.95 0.04 3.42
CA VAL A 3 -37.96 -0.54 4.34
C VAL A 3 -37.63 -1.93 3.82
N ARG A 4 -36.75 -2.02 2.81
CA ARG A 4 -36.21 -3.32 2.35
C ARG A 4 -35.54 -3.99 3.54
N GLN A 5 -36.01 -5.19 3.90
CA GLN A 5 -35.44 -5.96 4.99
C GLN A 5 -34.00 -6.35 4.60
N LYS A 6 -33.04 -5.97 5.43
CA LYS A 6 -31.60 -6.14 5.16
C LYS A 6 -31.23 -7.62 5.11
N LEU A 7 -30.79 -8.10 3.95
CA LEU A 7 -30.35 -9.48 3.76
C LEU A 7 -28.91 -9.70 4.24
N LYS A 8 -28.54 -10.98 4.42
CA LYS A 8 -27.19 -11.39 4.83
C LYS A 8 -26.87 -12.77 4.23
N PRO A 9 -25.58 -13.16 4.13
CA PRO A 9 -25.19 -14.50 3.71
C PRO A 9 -25.93 -15.63 4.44
N PHE A 10 -26.48 -16.59 3.67
CA PHE A 10 -27.15 -17.77 4.23
C PHE A 10 -26.16 -18.79 4.82
N THR A 11 -24.90 -18.77 4.38
CA THR A 11 -23.85 -19.68 4.85
C THR A 11 -22.59 -18.94 5.27
N LYS A 12 -21.79 -19.58 6.14
CA LYS A 12 -20.43 -19.14 6.41
C LYS A 12 -19.55 -19.58 5.25
N TRP A 13 -18.79 -18.65 4.69
CA TRP A 13 -17.88 -18.93 3.58
C TRP A 13 -16.48 -18.44 3.88
N THR A 14 -15.48 -19.15 3.35
CA THR A 14 -14.07 -18.75 3.51
C THR A 14 -13.85 -17.45 2.73
N GLY A 15 -13.20 -16.47 3.35
CA GLY A 15 -12.97 -15.16 2.74
C GLY A 15 -14.15 -14.18 2.86
N GLY A 16 -15.27 -14.56 3.50
CA GLY A 16 -16.48 -13.74 3.56
C GLY A 16 -16.24 -12.30 4.05
N LYS A 17 -16.76 -11.33 3.30
CA LYS A 17 -16.45 -9.89 3.43
C LYS A 17 -17.32 -9.12 4.42
N ARG A 18 -18.07 -9.81 5.29
CA ARG A 18 -19.00 -9.17 6.24
C ARG A 18 -18.36 -8.08 7.11
N GLN A 19 -17.12 -8.27 7.55
CA GLN A 19 -16.39 -7.28 8.36
C GLN A 19 -15.88 -6.08 7.54
N LEU A 20 -15.75 -6.25 6.22
CA LEU A 20 -15.29 -5.22 5.29
C LEU A 20 -16.45 -4.48 4.62
N LEU A 21 -17.71 -4.86 4.90
CA LEU A 21 -18.87 -4.21 4.27
C LEU A 21 -18.88 -2.69 4.42
N PRO A 22 -18.64 -2.08 5.60
CA PRO A 22 -18.64 -0.62 5.72
C PRO A 22 -17.67 0.04 4.74
N GLU A 23 -16.48 -0.55 4.61
CA GLU A 23 -15.39 -0.07 3.77
C GLU A 23 -15.70 -0.26 2.29
N LEU A 24 -16.29 -1.40 1.91
CA LEU A 24 -16.72 -1.66 0.55
C LEU A 24 -17.87 -0.74 0.14
N THR A 25 -18.82 -0.49 1.04
CA THR A 25 -19.99 0.36 0.76
C THR A 25 -19.64 1.83 0.59
N GLU A 26 -18.64 2.33 1.33
CA GLU A 26 -18.16 3.70 1.20
C GLU A 26 -17.47 3.97 -0.15
N ARG A 27 -16.96 2.92 -0.79
CA ARG A 27 -16.21 2.97 -2.06
C ARG A 27 -17.03 2.56 -3.28
N LEU A 28 -18.32 2.35 -3.11
CA LEU A 28 -19.19 2.05 -4.24
C LEU A 28 -19.26 3.24 -5.19
N PRO A 29 -19.39 2.99 -6.49
CA PRO A 29 -19.73 4.06 -7.41
C PRO A 29 -21.11 4.65 -7.05
N VAL A 30 -21.24 5.97 -7.21
CA VAL A 30 -22.47 6.72 -6.89
C VAL A 30 -23.69 6.15 -7.60
N SER A 31 -23.51 5.64 -8.81
CA SER A 31 -24.54 4.98 -9.61
C SER A 31 -23.94 3.96 -10.56
N TYR A 32 -24.69 2.90 -10.85
CA TYR A 32 -24.34 1.87 -11.83
C TYR A 32 -25.62 1.20 -12.37
N ASN A 33 -25.52 0.57 -13.54
CA ASN A 33 -26.66 -0.05 -14.23
C ASN A 33 -26.87 -1.51 -13.76
N HIS A 34 -25.90 -2.39 -13.99
CA HIS A 34 -25.94 -3.80 -13.63
C HIS A 34 -24.78 -4.14 -12.69
N TYR A 35 -25.05 -4.95 -11.66
CA TYR A 35 -24.04 -5.41 -10.70
C TYR A 35 -23.50 -6.80 -11.06
N PHE A 36 -22.17 -6.97 -11.06
CA PHE A 36 -21.53 -8.26 -11.29
C PHE A 36 -20.69 -8.65 -10.07
N GLU A 37 -20.83 -9.89 -9.60
CA GLU A 37 -19.96 -10.47 -8.56
C GLU A 37 -19.44 -11.85 -9.00
N PRO A 38 -18.30 -11.88 -9.73
CA PRO A 38 -17.81 -13.10 -10.38
C PRO A 38 -17.25 -14.17 -9.43
N PHE A 39 -17.01 -13.77 -8.18
CA PHE A 39 -16.54 -14.61 -7.07
C PHE A 39 -17.49 -14.43 -5.87
N VAL A 40 -18.77 -14.76 -6.04
CA VAL A 40 -19.82 -14.42 -5.07
C VAL A 40 -19.57 -15.03 -3.71
N GLY A 41 -19.07 -16.27 -3.63
CA GLY A 41 -18.89 -16.96 -2.36
C GLY A 41 -20.15 -16.91 -1.49
N GLY A 42 -20.02 -16.39 -0.27
CA GLY A 42 -21.17 -16.19 0.63
C GLY A 42 -22.11 -15.04 0.26
N GLY A 43 -21.78 -14.21 -0.73
CA GLY A 43 -22.61 -13.12 -1.24
C GLY A 43 -22.72 -11.93 -0.28
N ALA A 44 -21.65 -11.64 0.47
CA ALA A 44 -21.72 -10.61 1.52
C ALA A 44 -22.06 -9.23 0.96
N LEU A 45 -21.39 -8.81 -0.13
CA LEU A 45 -21.67 -7.52 -0.76
C LEU A 45 -22.99 -7.59 -1.54
N PHE A 46 -23.21 -8.63 -2.35
CA PHE A 46 -24.48 -8.85 -3.05
C PHE A 46 -25.73 -8.70 -2.16
N PHE A 47 -25.76 -9.37 -1.00
CA PHE A 47 -26.91 -9.30 -0.08
C PHE A 47 -26.98 -7.98 0.71
N GLU A 48 -25.87 -7.26 0.87
CA GLU A 48 -25.88 -5.91 1.46
C GLU A 48 -26.49 -4.90 0.48
N LEU A 49 -26.20 -5.02 -0.82
CA LEU A 49 -26.65 -4.08 -1.85
C LEU A 49 -28.07 -4.37 -2.36
N GLN A 50 -28.46 -5.64 -2.42
CA GLN A 50 -29.74 -6.10 -2.99
C GLN A 50 -30.08 -5.44 -4.35
N PRO A 51 -29.16 -5.50 -5.35
CA PRO A 51 -29.36 -4.88 -6.66
C PRO A 51 -30.59 -5.44 -7.38
N ASN A 52 -31.30 -4.58 -8.13
CA ASN A 52 -32.44 -5.03 -8.94
C ASN A 52 -31.99 -5.81 -10.19
N PHE A 53 -30.78 -5.57 -10.70
CA PHE A 53 -30.18 -6.23 -11.86
C PHE A 53 -28.78 -6.69 -11.49
N ALA A 54 -28.55 -8.00 -11.48
CA ALA A 54 -27.23 -8.53 -11.14
C ALA A 54 -26.90 -9.86 -11.80
N THR A 55 -25.60 -10.11 -11.90
CA THR A 55 -25.00 -11.37 -12.31
C THR A 55 -24.06 -11.84 -11.22
N ILE A 56 -24.37 -12.98 -10.59
CA ILE A 56 -23.49 -13.62 -9.60
C ILE A 56 -22.89 -14.89 -10.19
N ASN A 57 -21.64 -15.18 -9.85
CA ASN A 57 -20.94 -16.39 -10.30
C ASN A 57 -20.01 -16.92 -9.21
N ASP A 58 -19.78 -18.23 -9.23
CA ASP A 58 -18.68 -18.87 -8.52
C ASP A 58 -18.22 -20.10 -9.30
N TYR A 59 -16.97 -20.51 -9.10
CA TYR A 59 -16.45 -21.75 -9.66
C TYR A 59 -16.97 -22.98 -8.88
N ASN A 60 -17.34 -22.80 -7.61
CA ASN A 60 -17.85 -23.87 -6.77
C ASN A 60 -19.29 -24.24 -7.13
N THR A 61 -19.43 -25.37 -7.83
CA THR A 61 -20.73 -25.87 -8.31
C THR A 61 -21.73 -26.15 -7.20
N GLU A 62 -21.29 -26.72 -6.08
CA GLU A 62 -22.17 -27.05 -4.95
C GLU A 62 -22.66 -25.78 -4.23
N LEU A 63 -21.88 -24.70 -4.23
CA LEU A 63 -22.31 -23.41 -3.69
C LEU A 63 -23.38 -22.77 -4.58
N ILE A 64 -23.14 -22.68 -5.89
CA ILE A 64 -24.12 -22.12 -6.83
C ILE A 64 -25.42 -22.91 -6.79
N PHE A 65 -25.32 -24.23 -6.70
CA PHE A 65 -26.48 -25.09 -6.51
C PHE A 65 -27.27 -24.76 -5.23
N CYS A 66 -26.60 -24.39 -4.12
CA CYS A 66 -27.32 -23.88 -2.95
C CYS A 66 -28.08 -22.58 -3.21
N TYR A 67 -27.53 -21.62 -3.98
CA TYR A 67 -28.25 -20.40 -4.34
C TYR A 67 -29.51 -20.74 -5.15
N GLU A 68 -29.39 -21.62 -6.14
CA GLU A 68 -30.50 -22.06 -6.99
C GLU A 68 -31.58 -22.76 -6.17
N GLN A 69 -31.21 -23.71 -5.31
CA GLN A 69 -32.19 -24.43 -4.49
C GLN A 69 -32.86 -23.54 -3.42
N ILE A 70 -32.16 -22.53 -2.89
CA ILE A 70 -32.78 -21.53 -2.02
C ILE A 70 -33.75 -20.64 -2.82
N ARG A 71 -33.43 -20.30 -4.07
CA ARG A 71 -34.33 -19.55 -4.95
C ARG A 71 -35.58 -20.38 -5.29
N ASP A 72 -35.38 -21.62 -5.74
CA ASP A 72 -36.41 -22.39 -6.43
C ASP A 72 -37.22 -23.30 -5.48
N ASN A 73 -36.58 -23.88 -4.46
CA ASN A 73 -37.17 -24.87 -3.56
C ASN A 73 -36.94 -24.53 -2.06
N PRO A 74 -37.23 -23.30 -1.60
CA PRO A 74 -36.88 -22.86 -0.24
C PRO A 74 -37.52 -23.69 0.87
N GLU A 75 -38.78 -24.08 0.72
CA GLU A 75 -39.51 -24.80 1.77
C GLU A 75 -38.95 -26.22 1.99
N ASP A 76 -38.58 -26.93 0.91
CA ASP A 76 -37.96 -28.25 1.01
C ASP A 76 -36.58 -28.17 1.68
N VAL A 77 -35.77 -27.18 1.31
CA VAL A 77 -34.46 -26.93 1.95
C VAL A 77 -34.64 -26.62 3.44
N ILE A 78 -35.63 -25.81 3.80
CA ILE A 78 -35.96 -25.46 5.19
C ILE A 78 -36.36 -26.71 5.98
N GLU A 79 -37.25 -27.54 5.44
CA GLU A 79 -37.71 -28.77 6.11
C GLU A 79 -36.53 -29.71 6.42
N ILE A 80 -35.66 -29.92 5.43
CA ILE A 80 -34.51 -30.83 5.60
C ILE A 80 -33.48 -30.24 6.57
N LEU A 81 -33.25 -28.92 6.54
CA LEU A 81 -32.41 -28.26 7.52
C LEU A 81 -32.98 -28.33 8.94
N ARG A 82 -34.31 -28.34 9.10
CA ARG A 82 -34.97 -28.54 10.40
C ARG A 82 -34.66 -29.92 10.95
N ILE A 83 -34.77 -30.95 10.11
CA ILE A 83 -34.39 -32.33 10.44
C ILE A 83 -32.90 -32.39 10.84
N HIS A 84 -32.02 -31.76 10.08
CA HIS A 84 -30.59 -31.70 10.41
C HIS A 84 -30.32 -30.99 11.75
N GLN A 85 -31.08 -29.93 12.06
CA GLN A 85 -30.95 -29.17 13.31
C GLN A 85 -31.36 -30.00 14.52
N GLU A 86 -32.49 -30.71 14.44
CA GLU A 86 -33.00 -31.58 15.52
C GLU A 86 -32.07 -32.77 15.80
N ASN A 87 -31.46 -33.34 14.76
CA ASN A 87 -30.61 -34.53 14.87
C ASN A 87 -29.11 -34.21 15.04
N ASN A 88 -28.74 -32.93 15.15
CA ASN A 88 -27.34 -32.52 15.10
C ASN A 88 -26.50 -33.16 16.22
N SER A 89 -25.57 -34.02 15.82
CA SER A 89 -24.56 -34.62 16.69
C SER A 89 -23.30 -34.90 15.87
N LYS A 90 -22.18 -35.21 16.54
CA LYS A 90 -20.95 -35.58 15.85
C LYS A 90 -21.15 -36.82 14.98
N ASP A 91 -21.87 -37.82 15.46
CA ASP A 91 -22.11 -39.07 14.73
C ASP A 91 -23.06 -38.84 13.55
N TYR A 92 -24.11 -38.02 13.75
CA TYR A 92 -24.99 -37.59 12.67
C TYR A 92 -24.22 -36.84 11.58
N TYR A 93 -23.36 -35.89 11.95
CA TYR A 93 -22.51 -35.18 11.00
C TYR A 93 -21.61 -36.13 10.20
N LEU A 94 -20.96 -37.08 10.86
CA LEU A 94 -20.08 -38.05 10.19
C LEU A 94 -20.86 -38.92 9.21
N ASN A 95 -22.08 -39.34 9.58
CA ASN A 95 -22.97 -40.08 8.71
C ASN A 95 -23.40 -39.27 7.47
N ILE A 96 -23.87 -38.02 7.65
CA ILE A 96 -24.26 -37.13 6.54
C ILE A 96 -23.06 -36.80 5.64
N ARG A 97 -21.89 -36.57 6.22
CA ARG A 97 -20.66 -36.32 5.46
C ARG A 97 -20.25 -37.54 4.62
N ALA A 98 -20.49 -38.76 5.10
CA ALA A 98 -20.14 -39.99 4.39
C ALA A 98 -20.96 -40.24 3.11
N ALA A 99 -22.07 -39.52 2.89
CA ALA A 99 -22.92 -39.69 1.70
C ALA A 99 -22.17 -39.57 0.36
N ASP A 100 -21.08 -38.79 0.31
CA ASP A 100 -20.21 -38.65 -0.89
C ASP A 100 -19.19 -39.79 -1.07
N ARG A 101 -19.27 -40.84 -0.25
CA ARG A 101 -18.38 -42.02 -0.27
C ARG A 101 -19.12 -43.33 -0.51
N ASP A 102 -20.41 -43.38 -0.20
CA ASP A 102 -21.18 -44.63 -0.12
C ASP A 102 -22.36 -44.70 -1.10
N GLY A 103 -22.41 -43.78 -2.08
CA GLY A 103 -23.41 -43.80 -3.14
C GLY A 103 -24.76 -43.17 -2.75
N ARG A 104 -24.90 -42.67 -1.51
CA ARG A 104 -26.16 -42.04 -1.07
C ARG A 104 -26.37 -40.67 -1.68
N LEU A 105 -25.30 -39.91 -1.95
CA LEU A 105 -25.42 -38.55 -2.48
C LEU A 105 -26.14 -38.53 -3.85
N GLU A 106 -25.96 -39.57 -4.67
CA GLU A 106 -26.59 -39.76 -5.97
C GLU A 106 -28.10 -40.00 -5.87
N SER A 107 -28.57 -40.50 -4.73
CA SER A 107 -30.00 -40.71 -4.44
C SER A 107 -30.67 -39.52 -3.77
N PHE A 108 -29.90 -38.49 -3.38
CA PHE A 108 -30.47 -37.32 -2.71
C PHE A 108 -31.26 -36.48 -3.70
N SER A 109 -32.42 -35.98 -3.26
CA SER A 109 -33.08 -34.90 -3.97
C SER A 109 -32.19 -33.66 -4.03
N GLU A 110 -32.50 -32.75 -4.95
CA GLU A 110 -31.77 -31.50 -5.09
C GLU A 110 -31.75 -30.69 -3.79
N ALA A 111 -32.90 -30.56 -3.13
CA ALA A 111 -33.02 -29.92 -1.82
C ALA A 111 -32.18 -30.63 -0.73
N GLN A 112 -32.12 -31.97 -0.73
CA GLN A 112 -31.27 -32.74 0.19
C GLN A 112 -29.79 -32.48 -0.02
N ARG A 113 -29.34 -32.38 -1.28
CA ARG A 113 -27.94 -32.05 -1.60
C ARG A 113 -27.57 -30.65 -1.12
N ALA A 114 -28.41 -29.66 -1.39
CA ALA A 114 -28.18 -28.29 -0.92
C ALA A 114 -28.21 -28.20 0.62
N ALA A 115 -29.24 -28.76 1.27
CA ALA A 115 -29.36 -28.77 2.72
C ALA A 115 -28.20 -29.49 3.42
N ARG A 116 -27.68 -30.58 2.82
CA ARG A 116 -26.47 -31.27 3.31
C ARG A 116 -25.29 -30.32 3.39
N LEU A 117 -25.00 -29.55 2.33
CA LEU A 117 -23.85 -28.64 2.33
C LEU A 117 -24.04 -27.51 3.36
N LEU A 118 -25.22 -26.89 3.39
CA LEU A 118 -25.56 -25.83 4.34
C LEU A 118 -25.41 -26.29 5.79
N TYR A 119 -25.94 -27.48 6.11
CA TYR A 119 -25.76 -28.11 7.42
C TYR A 119 -24.28 -28.30 7.75
N MET A 120 -23.50 -28.91 6.85
CA MET A 120 -22.09 -29.19 7.11
C MET A 120 -21.31 -27.90 7.37
N LEU A 121 -21.52 -26.83 6.61
CA LEU A 121 -20.82 -25.55 6.81
C LEU A 121 -21.20 -24.85 8.12
N ARG A 122 -22.39 -25.13 8.68
CA ARG A 122 -22.83 -24.56 9.97
C ARG A 122 -22.20 -25.26 11.17
N VAL A 123 -21.87 -26.54 11.05
CA VAL A 123 -21.45 -27.35 12.20
C VAL A 123 -20.01 -27.86 12.12
N ASN A 124 -19.36 -27.79 10.95
CA ASN A 124 -17.99 -28.27 10.77
C ASN A 124 -16.95 -27.30 11.35
N PHE A 125 -15.69 -27.73 11.40
CA PHE A 125 -14.59 -26.87 11.87
C PHE A 125 -14.46 -25.59 11.04
N ASN A 126 -14.76 -24.46 11.67
CA ASN A 126 -14.66 -23.10 11.13
C ASN A 126 -15.55 -22.77 9.93
N GLY A 127 -16.55 -23.58 9.59
CA GLY A 127 -17.38 -23.35 8.39
C GLY A 127 -16.54 -23.39 7.11
N LEU A 128 -15.58 -24.30 7.08
CA LEU A 128 -14.65 -24.46 5.96
C LEU A 128 -15.29 -25.37 4.90
N TYR A 129 -15.19 -24.98 3.64
CA TYR A 129 -15.40 -25.90 2.51
C TYR A 129 -14.05 -26.48 2.10
N ARG A 130 -13.92 -27.82 2.13
CA ARG A 130 -12.70 -28.50 1.67
C ARG A 130 -13.02 -29.93 1.24
N VAL A 131 -12.51 -30.29 0.07
CA VAL A 131 -12.60 -31.64 -0.49
C VAL A 131 -11.22 -32.28 -0.61
N ASN A 132 -11.17 -33.61 -0.73
CA ASN A 132 -9.95 -34.34 -1.08
C ASN A 132 -9.81 -34.45 -2.62
N SER A 133 -8.76 -35.11 -3.09
CA SER A 133 -8.53 -35.38 -4.53
C SER A 133 -9.60 -36.23 -5.22
N LYS A 134 -10.53 -36.82 -4.45
CA LYS A 134 -11.70 -37.55 -4.96
C LYS A 134 -12.98 -36.72 -4.91
N ASN A 135 -12.88 -35.40 -4.71
CA ASN A 135 -14.01 -34.47 -4.53
C ASN A 135 -14.91 -34.78 -3.31
N GLN A 136 -14.39 -35.47 -2.29
CA GLN A 136 -15.15 -35.82 -1.09
C GLN A 136 -14.90 -34.83 0.04
N PHE A 137 -15.96 -34.39 0.72
CA PHE A 137 -15.90 -33.40 1.78
C PHE A 137 -15.13 -33.95 3.00
N ASN A 138 -14.06 -33.28 3.43
CA ASN A 138 -13.11 -33.83 4.41
C ASN A 138 -12.90 -32.97 5.67
N VAL A 139 -13.77 -32.00 5.94
CA VAL A 139 -13.68 -31.14 7.13
C VAL A 139 -14.25 -31.86 8.36
N PRO A 140 -13.58 -31.86 9.52
CA PRO A 140 -14.10 -32.51 10.73
C PRO A 140 -15.26 -31.71 11.36
N TYR A 141 -16.02 -32.36 12.25
CA TYR A 141 -17.05 -31.70 13.06
C TYR A 141 -16.44 -30.62 13.96
N GLY A 142 -17.11 -29.48 14.08
CA GLY A 142 -16.68 -28.34 14.90
C GLY A 142 -17.01 -28.51 16.38
N ARG A 143 -16.58 -27.54 17.21
CA ARG A 143 -16.88 -27.49 18.64
C ARG A 143 -17.79 -26.30 18.96
N TYR A 144 -19.00 -26.32 18.42
CA TYR A 144 -20.01 -25.29 18.69
C TYR A 144 -21.00 -25.77 19.74
N LYS A 145 -21.33 -24.93 20.72
CA LYS A 145 -22.30 -25.28 21.79
C LYS A 145 -23.73 -25.35 21.27
N ASN A 146 -24.14 -24.41 20.41
CA ASN A 146 -25.48 -24.37 19.81
C ASN A 146 -25.43 -23.63 18.45
N PRO A 147 -25.00 -24.30 17.36
CA PRO A 147 -24.93 -23.65 16.05
C PRO A 147 -26.35 -23.38 15.53
N LYS A 148 -26.67 -22.12 15.16
CA LYS A 148 -27.89 -21.81 14.41
C LYS A 148 -27.75 -22.38 12.99
N ILE A 149 -28.30 -23.57 12.77
CA ILE A 149 -28.25 -24.32 11.51
C ILE A 149 -29.30 -23.77 10.54
N LEU A 150 -30.52 -23.55 11.04
CA LEU A 150 -31.65 -23.04 10.29
C LEU A 150 -31.97 -21.59 10.67
N ASP A 151 -32.18 -20.76 9.65
CA ASP A 151 -32.72 -19.40 9.75
C ASP A 151 -33.86 -19.28 8.74
N GLU A 152 -35.05 -19.76 9.10
CA GLU A 152 -36.19 -19.91 8.17
C GLU A 152 -36.57 -18.59 7.50
N GLU A 153 -36.72 -17.54 8.29
CA GLU A 153 -37.06 -16.20 7.82
C GLU A 153 -36.03 -15.69 6.80
N LEU A 154 -34.73 -15.90 7.07
CA LEU A 154 -33.67 -15.50 6.15
C LEU A 154 -33.77 -16.22 4.80
N LEU A 155 -33.98 -17.54 4.81
CA LEU A 155 -34.05 -18.32 3.56
C LEU A 155 -35.28 -17.93 2.73
N LYS A 156 -36.43 -17.71 3.35
CA LYS A 156 -37.65 -17.22 2.67
C LYS A 156 -37.43 -15.83 2.08
N ASN A 157 -36.78 -14.93 2.82
CA ASN A 157 -36.49 -13.58 2.34
C ASN A 157 -35.47 -13.57 1.19
N ILE A 158 -34.45 -14.43 1.23
CA ILE A 158 -33.50 -14.60 0.12
C ILE A 158 -34.22 -15.16 -1.11
N SER A 159 -35.04 -16.20 -0.95
CA SER A 159 -35.84 -16.75 -2.05
C SER A 159 -36.74 -15.69 -2.69
N PHE A 160 -37.47 -14.94 -1.87
CA PHE A 160 -38.31 -13.84 -2.35
C PHE A 160 -37.50 -12.80 -3.14
N TYR A 161 -36.36 -12.37 -2.62
CA TYR A 161 -35.49 -11.42 -3.31
C TYR A 161 -34.94 -11.96 -4.64
N LEU A 162 -34.41 -13.18 -4.66
CA LEU A 162 -33.84 -13.78 -5.88
C LEU A 162 -34.89 -14.00 -6.97
N ASN A 163 -36.16 -14.21 -6.62
CA ASN A 163 -37.27 -14.36 -7.57
C ASN A 163 -37.90 -13.02 -8.00
N SER A 164 -37.77 -11.96 -7.19
CA SER A 164 -38.37 -10.65 -7.47
C SER A 164 -37.42 -9.69 -8.19
N ALA A 165 -36.11 -9.86 -8.03
CA ALA A 165 -35.08 -9.11 -8.76
C ALA A 165 -34.63 -9.85 -10.02
N ASN A 166 -34.04 -9.13 -10.98
CA ASN A 166 -33.48 -9.72 -12.20
C ASN A 166 -32.05 -10.22 -11.94
N ILE A 167 -31.95 -11.38 -11.32
CA ILE A 167 -30.69 -12.00 -10.90
C ILE A 167 -30.34 -13.16 -11.82
N THR A 168 -29.21 -13.04 -12.53
CA THR A 168 -28.62 -14.14 -13.28
C THR A 168 -27.60 -14.86 -12.41
N ILE A 169 -27.74 -16.17 -12.28
CA ILE A 169 -26.83 -17.02 -11.51
C ILE A 169 -26.03 -17.86 -12.50
N HIS A 170 -24.71 -17.70 -12.49
CA HIS A 170 -23.78 -18.43 -13.35
C HIS A 170 -22.88 -19.34 -12.50
N GLN A 171 -22.35 -20.37 -13.17
CA GLN A 171 -21.37 -21.29 -12.62
C GLN A 171 -20.22 -21.42 -13.61
N GLY A 172 -19.00 -21.11 -13.21
CA GLY A 172 -17.82 -21.26 -14.08
C GLY A 172 -16.71 -20.25 -13.85
N ASP A 173 -15.93 -20.03 -14.90
CA ASP A 173 -14.80 -19.10 -14.90
C ASP A 173 -15.29 -17.64 -14.79
N PHE A 174 -14.53 -16.82 -14.06
CA PHE A 174 -14.92 -15.45 -13.76
C PHE A 174 -14.94 -14.55 -15.01
N GLN A 175 -14.15 -14.85 -16.05
CA GLN A 175 -14.13 -14.06 -17.28
C GLN A 175 -15.45 -14.19 -18.05
N ASP A 176 -16.02 -15.40 -18.06
CA ASP A 176 -17.30 -15.66 -18.73
C ASP A 176 -18.44 -14.89 -18.05
N ALA A 177 -18.41 -14.81 -16.71
CA ALA A 177 -19.40 -14.11 -15.91
C ALA A 177 -19.47 -12.60 -16.18
N VAL A 178 -18.35 -11.98 -16.60
CA VAL A 178 -18.27 -10.54 -16.92
C VAL A 178 -18.22 -10.24 -18.40
N SER A 179 -18.29 -11.26 -19.26
CA SER A 179 -18.18 -11.12 -20.72
C SER A 179 -19.19 -10.14 -21.34
N LYS A 180 -20.37 -10.01 -20.72
CA LYS A 180 -21.47 -9.13 -21.14
C LYS A 180 -21.49 -7.77 -20.44
N ALA A 181 -20.54 -7.48 -19.54
CA ALA A 181 -20.49 -6.19 -18.85
C ALA A 181 -20.22 -5.05 -19.83
N ALA A 182 -20.94 -3.96 -19.68
CA ALA A 182 -20.93 -2.80 -20.57
C ALA A 182 -20.75 -1.48 -19.79
N THR A 183 -20.48 -0.40 -20.52
CA THR A 183 -20.26 0.93 -19.93
C THR A 183 -21.35 1.31 -18.91
N GLY A 184 -20.92 1.75 -17.73
CA GLY A 184 -21.82 2.11 -16.63
C GLY A 184 -22.26 0.94 -15.72
N ASP A 185 -21.85 -0.30 -16.02
CA ASP A 185 -21.98 -1.42 -15.09
C ASP A 185 -20.93 -1.36 -13.98
N PHE A 186 -21.17 -2.11 -12.90
CA PHE A 186 -20.24 -2.24 -11.79
C PHE A 186 -19.89 -3.70 -11.49
N VAL A 187 -18.59 -4.00 -11.42
CA VAL A 187 -18.07 -5.34 -11.16
C VAL A 187 -17.28 -5.37 -9.86
N TYR A 188 -17.65 -6.25 -8.92
CA TYR A 188 -16.90 -6.51 -7.70
C TYR A 188 -16.19 -7.86 -7.77
N PHE A 189 -14.85 -7.85 -7.69
CA PHE A 189 -14.00 -9.04 -7.68
C PHE A 189 -13.49 -9.35 -6.27
N ASP A 190 -13.69 -10.58 -5.81
CA ASP A 190 -13.13 -11.10 -4.56
C ASP A 190 -12.46 -12.49 -4.75
N PRO A 191 -11.36 -12.56 -5.51
CA PRO A 191 -10.71 -13.83 -5.83
C PRO A 191 -10.10 -14.50 -4.59
N PRO A 192 -9.80 -15.81 -4.64
CA PRO A 192 -8.92 -16.43 -3.67
C PRO A 192 -7.53 -15.77 -3.65
N TYR A 193 -7.06 -15.41 -2.45
CA TYR A 193 -5.81 -14.66 -2.28
C TYR A 193 -4.57 -15.54 -2.43
N ILE A 194 -3.49 -14.96 -2.97
CA ILE A 194 -2.17 -15.62 -3.00
C ILE A 194 -1.64 -15.78 -1.56
N PRO A 195 -1.12 -16.97 -1.17
CA PRO A 195 -0.50 -17.18 0.13
C PRO A 195 0.69 -16.24 0.38
N LEU A 196 0.76 -15.64 1.57
CA LEU A 196 1.83 -14.69 1.95
C LEU A 196 3.17 -15.36 2.31
N ASN A 197 3.20 -16.68 2.48
CA ASN A 197 4.39 -17.44 2.86
C ASN A 197 4.66 -18.57 1.85
N THR A 198 5.61 -18.35 0.95
CA THR A 198 6.31 -19.42 0.22
C THR A 198 7.81 -19.11 0.23
N THR A 199 8.50 -19.64 1.24
CA THR A 199 9.93 -19.97 1.12
C THR A 199 10.09 -20.99 -0.01
N SER A 200 10.99 -20.70 -0.96
CA SER A 200 11.56 -21.63 -1.95
C SER A 200 10.57 -22.59 -2.62
N ASP A 201 9.96 -22.14 -3.72
CA ASP A 201 9.70 -22.92 -4.95
C ASP A 201 8.68 -22.14 -5.80
N PHE A 202 9.17 -21.14 -6.54
CA PHE A 202 8.40 -20.47 -7.59
C PHE A 202 8.28 -21.32 -8.88
N THR A 203 8.48 -22.64 -8.74
CA THR A 203 8.30 -23.65 -9.78
C THR A 203 7.57 -24.85 -9.19
N SER A 204 6.27 -24.69 -8.96
CA SER A 204 5.36 -25.82 -9.10
C SER A 204 4.07 -25.32 -9.74
N TYR A 205 3.97 -25.54 -11.06
CA TYR A 205 2.69 -25.63 -11.74
C TYR A 205 1.88 -26.72 -11.03
N THR A 206 1.05 -26.31 -10.07
CA THR A 206 0.04 -27.17 -9.48
C THR A 206 -1.30 -26.73 -10.08
N ASP A 207 -1.80 -27.58 -10.97
CA ASP A 207 -2.89 -27.36 -11.92
C ASP A 207 -4.30 -27.35 -11.25
N SER A 208 -4.40 -26.92 -9.99
CA SER A 208 -5.64 -27.02 -9.21
C SER A 208 -5.85 -25.90 -8.18
N GLY A 209 -5.69 -24.64 -8.59
CA GLY A 209 -6.06 -23.49 -7.75
C GLY A 209 -5.93 -22.13 -8.43
N PHE A 210 -6.41 -21.09 -7.74
CA PHE A 210 -6.31 -19.69 -8.17
C PHE A 210 -4.92 -19.13 -7.88
N GLY A 211 -3.96 -19.45 -8.74
CA GLY A 211 -2.55 -19.07 -8.61
C GLY A 211 -2.19 -17.72 -9.22
N PHE A 212 -0.89 -17.43 -9.36
CA PHE A 212 -0.40 -16.17 -9.94
C PHE A 212 -0.86 -15.96 -11.40
N ARG A 213 -0.95 -17.04 -12.19
CA ARG A 213 -1.49 -16.99 -13.56
C ARG A 213 -2.94 -16.52 -13.57
N GLU A 214 -3.78 -17.04 -12.68
CA GLU A 214 -5.19 -16.65 -12.57
C GLU A 214 -5.35 -15.21 -12.07
N GLN A 215 -4.48 -14.79 -11.15
CA GLN A 215 -4.40 -13.40 -10.70
C GLN A 215 -3.98 -12.45 -11.83
N THR A 216 -3.12 -12.90 -12.74
CA THR A 216 -2.75 -12.15 -13.96
C THR A 216 -3.93 -12.07 -14.93
N ARG A 217 -4.62 -13.18 -15.20
CA ARG A 217 -5.87 -13.20 -16.02
C ARG A 217 -6.93 -12.25 -15.47
N LEU A 218 -7.10 -12.24 -14.15
CA LEU A 218 -8.03 -11.34 -13.48
C LEU A 218 -7.66 -9.88 -13.73
N MET A 219 -6.38 -9.55 -13.61
CA MET A 219 -5.89 -8.20 -13.83
C MET A 219 -6.06 -7.72 -15.28
N GLU A 220 -5.79 -8.59 -16.24
CA GLU A 220 -6.05 -8.31 -17.66
C GLU A 220 -7.54 -8.05 -17.93
N THR A 221 -8.40 -8.82 -17.26
CA THR A 221 -9.87 -8.63 -17.31
C THR A 221 -10.27 -7.27 -16.73
N CYS A 222 -9.72 -6.87 -15.58
CA CYS A 222 -9.96 -5.53 -15.02
C CYS A 222 -9.55 -4.41 -16.00
N ARG A 223 -8.40 -4.53 -16.66
CA ARG A 223 -7.94 -3.56 -17.68
C ARG A 223 -8.83 -3.51 -18.90
N GLU A 224 -9.44 -4.62 -19.29
CA GLU A 224 -10.40 -4.67 -20.40
C GLU A 224 -11.71 -3.99 -20.01
N LEU A 225 -12.21 -4.25 -18.80
CA LEU A 225 -13.42 -3.62 -18.26
C LEU A 225 -13.25 -2.10 -18.14
N ASP A 226 -12.13 -1.64 -17.61
CA ASP A 226 -11.78 -0.21 -17.53
C ASP A 226 -11.79 0.48 -18.90
N ARG A 227 -11.18 -0.16 -19.91
CA ARG A 227 -11.19 0.33 -21.31
C ARG A 227 -12.59 0.39 -21.92
N LYS A 228 -13.53 -0.43 -21.45
CA LYS A 228 -14.95 -0.39 -21.85
C LYS A 228 -15.77 0.64 -21.06
N GLY A 229 -15.17 1.34 -20.09
CA GLY A 229 -15.87 2.25 -19.19
C GLY A 229 -16.77 1.53 -18.18
N VAL A 230 -16.44 0.28 -17.86
CA VAL A 230 -17.08 -0.48 -16.78
C VAL A 230 -16.37 -0.12 -15.47
N LEU A 231 -17.15 0.17 -14.42
CA LEU A 231 -16.60 0.45 -13.10
C LEU A 231 -16.26 -0.89 -12.44
N PHE A 232 -15.12 -0.97 -11.75
CA PHE A 232 -14.79 -2.18 -11.01
C PHE A 232 -14.14 -1.87 -9.67
N MET A 233 -14.28 -2.83 -8.74
CA MET A 233 -13.61 -2.85 -7.46
C MET A 233 -13.09 -4.27 -7.21
N ALA A 234 -11.85 -4.40 -6.76
CA ALA A 234 -11.25 -5.72 -6.48
C ALA A 234 -10.66 -5.75 -5.06
N SER A 235 -10.97 -6.79 -4.29
CA SER A 235 -10.32 -7.05 -3.00
C SER A 235 -9.27 -8.14 -3.11
N ASN A 236 -8.10 -7.94 -2.48
CA ASN A 236 -7.01 -8.92 -2.51
C ASN A 236 -6.18 -8.91 -1.21
N SER A 237 -5.23 -9.83 -1.08
CA SER A 237 -4.20 -9.74 -0.03
C SER A 237 -3.21 -8.62 -0.33
N PHE A 238 -2.69 -8.01 0.73
CA PHE A 238 -1.61 -7.05 0.61
C PHE A 238 -0.27 -7.80 0.44
N SER A 239 0.22 -7.88 -0.79
CA SER A 239 1.57 -8.35 -1.13
C SER A 239 2.17 -7.50 -2.25
N PRO A 240 3.51 -7.34 -2.31
CA PRO A 240 4.16 -6.61 -3.40
C PRO A 240 3.75 -7.12 -4.79
N SER A 241 3.68 -8.44 -4.96
CA SER A 241 3.25 -9.07 -6.22
C SER A 241 1.83 -8.71 -6.65
N VAL A 242 0.93 -8.43 -5.70
CA VAL A 242 -0.43 -7.96 -6.01
C VAL A 242 -0.39 -6.47 -6.33
N LEU A 243 0.37 -5.66 -5.60
CA LEU A 243 0.51 -4.23 -5.92
C LEU A 243 1.07 -4.02 -7.34
N ASP A 244 2.07 -4.81 -7.73
CA ASP A 244 2.67 -4.76 -9.07
C ASP A 244 1.64 -5.13 -10.16
N LEU A 245 0.75 -6.09 -9.90
CA LEU A 245 -0.31 -6.46 -10.86
C LEU A 245 -1.28 -5.30 -11.09
N TYR A 246 -1.69 -4.61 -10.03
CA TYR A 246 -2.69 -3.54 -10.08
C TYR A 246 -2.08 -2.14 -10.33
N GLU A 247 -0.84 -2.08 -10.81
CA GLU A 247 -0.20 -0.84 -11.22
C GLU A 247 -1.05 -0.05 -12.23
N GLY A 248 -1.18 1.26 -11.99
CA GLY A 248 -2.00 2.18 -12.78
C GLY A 248 -3.43 2.35 -12.27
N PHE A 249 -3.87 1.61 -11.25
CA PHE A 249 -5.19 1.74 -10.63
C PHE A 249 -5.13 2.39 -9.26
N MET A 250 -6.28 2.92 -8.80
CA MET A 250 -6.44 3.37 -7.43
C MET A 250 -6.44 2.15 -6.49
N ILE A 251 -5.49 2.11 -5.55
CA ILE A 251 -5.35 1.04 -4.57
C ILE A 251 -5.54 1.61 -3.18
N GLU A 252 -6.50 1.05 -2.44
CA GLU A 252 -6.76 1.40 -1.04
C GLU A 252 -6.54 0.20 -0.12
N THR A 253 -5.86 0.43 1.00
CA THR A 253 -5.59 -0.62 1.99
C THR A 253 -6.60 -0.55 3.12
N VAL A 254 -7.33 -1.66 3.34
CA VAL A 254 -8.33 -1.76 4.39
C VAL A 254 -7.89 -2.77 5.47
N GLY A 255 -8.03 -2.39 6.74
CA GLY A 255 -7.72 -3.28 7.87
C GLY A 255 -8.74 -4.41 8.01
N ALA A 256 -8.29 -5.67 7.95
CA ALA A 256 -9.13 -6.84 8.20
C ALA A 256 -8.64 -7.66 9.41
N SER A 257 -9.49 -7.84 10.42
CA SER A 257 -9.18 -8.66 11.60
C SER A 257 -9.29 -10.16 11.27
N ARG A 258 -8.18 -10.80 10.87
CA ARG A 258 -8.18 -12.26 10.66
C ARG A 258 -8.07 -13.00 11.99
N MET A 259 -9.14 -13.69 12.41
CA MET A 259 -9.05 -14.79 13.38
C MET A 259 -8.61 -16.06 12.65
N ILE A 260 -7.35 -16.47 12.80
CA ILE A 260 -6.83 -17.86 12.88
C ILE A 260 -5.29 -17.78 12.98
N ASN A 261 -4.75 -18.48 13.98
CA ASN A 261 -3.35 -18.53 14.42
C ASN A 261 -2.26 -18.48 13.33
N SER A 262 -1.40 -17.46 13.42
CA SER A 262 0.04 -17.56 13.13
C SER A 262 0.77 -16.39 13.81
N LYS A 263 1.93 -16.68 14.38
CA LYS A 263 2.72 -15.81 15.27
C LYS A 263 2.89 -14.39 14.73
N ALA A 264 2.60 -13.41 15.59
CA ALA A 264 2.74 -11.98 15.33
C ALA A 264 4.21 -11.57 15.28
N THR A 265 4.84 -11.67 14.11
CA THR A 265 6.10 -10.98 13.80
C THR A 265 6.18 -10.74 12.29
N GLY A 266 6.03 -9.48 11.87
CA GLY A 266 6.13 -9.07 10.48
C GLY A 266 5.12 -7.99 10.12
N ARG A 267 5.21 -6.83 10.78
CA ARG A 267 4.39 -5.66 10.45
C ARG A 267 4.90 -5.11 9.11
N GLY A 268 4.19 -5.43 8.03
CA GLY A 268 4.28 -4.69 6.77
C GLY A 268 3.59 -3.34 6.94
N LYS A 269 4.10 -2.31 6.27
CA LYS A 269 3.65 -0.92 6.38
C LYS A 269 2.15 -0.78 6.12
N LEU A 270 1.45 -0.29 7.13
CA LEU A 270 0.15 0.36 6.96
C LEU A 270 0.40 1.64 6.15
N MET A 271 -0.24 1.79 4.99
CA MET A 271 -0.21 3.05 4.24
C MET A 271 -1.12 4.04 4.97
N LYS A 272 -0.59 4.64 6.03
CA LYS A 272 -1.24 5.73 6.76
C LYS A 272 -1.49 6.90 5.80
N LEU A 273 -2.64 7.56 5.91
CA LEU A 273 -2.80 8.90 5.34
C LEU A 273 -1.66 9.78 5.86
N LEU A 274 -1.12 10.70 5.05
CA LEU A 274 -0.02 11.57 5.51
C LEU A 274 -0.41 12.35 6.78
N SER A 275 -1.70 12.67 6.94
CA SER A 275 -2.27 13.25 8.16
C SER A 275 -2.23 12.33 9.38
N GLU A 276 -2.29 11.01 9.21
CA GLU A 276 -2.19 10.02 10.30
C GLU A 276 -0.75 9.69 10.68
N ILE A 277 0.23 10.08 9.86
CA ILE A 277 1.66 9.97 10.17
C ILE A 277 2.09 11.05 11.16
N ILE A 278 1.32 12.14 11.19
CA ILE A 278 1.59 13.30 12.01
C ILE A 278 0.57 13.29 13.16
N HIS A 279 1.02 12.97 14.38
CA HIS A 279 0.10 12.66 15.48
C HIS A 279 -0.30 13.90 16.29
N ASP A 280 0.60 14.88 16.45
CA ASP A 280 0.41 16.04 17.35
C ASP A 280 0.90 17.37 16.75
N VAL A 281 1.06 17.46 15.42
CA VAL A 281 1.42 18.75 14.78
C VAL A 281 0.19 19.65 14.72
N PRO A 282 0.26 20.87 15.30
CA PRO A 282 -0.83 21.84 15.20
C PRO A 282 -1.14 22.18 13.75
N SER A 283 -2.42 22.35 13.41
CA SER A 283 -2.85 22.74 12.06
C SER A 283 -2.20 24.05 11.58
N GLN A 284 -1.83 24.96 12.48
CA GLN A 284 -1.12 26.21 12.14
C GLN A 284 0.30 25.99 11.64
N GLN A 285 0.90 24.82 11.89
CA GLN A 285 2.20 24.45 11.34
C GLN A 285 2.08 23.79 9.96
N ILE A 286 0.88 23.39 9.52
CA ILE A 286 0.68 22.88 8.16
C ILE A 286 0.56 24.08 7.22
N TYR A 287 1.60 24.29 6.41
CA TYR A 287 1.64 25.39 5.43
C TYR A 287 0.92 25.03 4.14
N TYR A 288 1.11 23.79 3.67
CA TYR A 288 0.49 23.27 2.45
C TYR A 288 0.30 21.76 2.58
N GLN A 289 -0.81 21.26 2.02
CA GLN A 289 -1.08 19.83 1.94
C GLN A 289 -1.85 19.50 0.67
N ASP A 290 -1.44 18.44 -0.02
CA ASP A 290 -2.22 17.72 -1.03
C ASP A 290 -2.24 16.20 -0.69
N SER A 291 -2.68 15.36 -1.63
CA SER A 291 -2.79 13.90 -1.43
C SER A 291 -1.46 13.23 -1.06
N ASP A 292 -0.34 13.77 -1.56
CA ASP A 292 0.97 13.11 -1.53
C ASP A 292 2.05 13.98 -0.90
N THR A 293 1.76 15.24 -0.58
CA THR A 293 2.71 16.19 0.00
C THR A 293 2.15 16.87 1.24
N ILE A 294 2.96 16.97 2.29
CA ILE A 294 2.75 17.91 3.40
C ILE A 294 3.99 18.81 3.53
N LEU A 295 3.77 20.12 3.57
CA LEU A 295 4.79 21.10 3.93
C LEU A 295 4.47 21.68 5.31
N LEU A 296 5.44 21.59 6.21
CA LEU A 296 5.34 22.02 7.59
C LEU A 296 6.23 23.24 7.84
N GLN A 297 5.64 24.28 8.42
CA GLN A 297 6.34 25.46 8.88
C GLN A 297 6.74 25.32 10.35
N GLY A 298 8.03 25.32 10.64
CA GLY A 298 8.51 25.40 12.01
C GLY A 298 9.92 24.87 12.24
N ASP A 299 10.23 24.70 13.52
CA ASP A 299 11.50 24.13 13.97
C ASP A 299 11.53 22.61 13.74
N SER A 300 12.56 22.16 13.02
CA SER A 300 12.72 20.74 12.67
C SER A 300 12.76 19.82 13.89
N PHE A 301 13.41 20.20 14.99
CA PHE A 301 13.50 19.34 16.17
C PHE A 301 12.13 19.09 16.79
N ARG A 302 11.31 20.14 16.91
CA ARG A 302 9.95 20.03 17.46
C ARG A 302 9.03 19.23 16.54
N ILE A 303 9.10 19.46 15.24
CA ILE A 303 8.22 18.77 14.30
C ILE A 303 8.56 17.28 14.21
N LEU A 304 9.85 16.92 14.20
CA LEU A 304 10.30 15.52 14.17
C LEU A 304 9.79 14.70 15.36
N ASP A 305 9.59 15.32 16.54
CA ASP A 305 9.02 14.63 17.72
C ASP A 305 7.56 14.18 17.53
N ASN A 306 6.85 14.80 16.58
CA ASN A 306 5.43 14.56 16.34
C ASN A 306 5.17 13.66 15.12
N ILE A 307 6.23 13.17 14.47
CA ILE A 307 6.15 12.22 13.37
C ILE A 307 6.17 10.79 13.94
N ALA A 308 5.28 9.94 13.44
CA ALA A 308 5.19 8.55 13.84
C ALA A 308 6.54 7.82 13.73
N PRO A 309 6.89 6.94 14.69
CA PRO A 309 8.08 6.10 14.57
C PRO A 309 7.94 5.11 13.40
N ASP A 310 9.08 4.73 12.82
CA ASP A 310 9.17 3.75 11.73
C ASP A 310 8.15 3.97 10.59
N CYS A 311 8.10 5.19 10.03
CA CYS A 311 7.19 5.54 8.93
C CYS A 311 7.90 6.09 7.68
N ILE A 312 9.08 6.71 7.81
CA ILE A 312 9.80 7.36 6.71
C ILE A 312 10.71 6.36 5.95
N ASP A 313 10.60 6.26 4.63
CA ASP A 313 11.44 5.39 3.79
C ASP A 313 12.83 5.96 3.55
N MET A 314 12.87 7.25 3.28
CA MET A 314 14.09 7.94 2.93
C MET A 314 14.08 9.33 3.54
N ILE A 315 15.19 9.69 4.18
CA ILE A 315 15.45 11.06 4.62
C ILE A 315 16.53 11.63 3.71
N PHE A 316 16.25 12.76 3.05
CA PHE A 316 17.30 13.60 2.48
C PHE A 316 17.46 14.83 3.36
N SER A 317 18.69 15.29 3.57
CA SER A 317 18.96 16.45 4.42
C SER A 317 20.16 17.23 3.89
N ASP A 318 20.02 18.56 3.86
CA ASP A 318 21.09 19.52 3.60
C ASP A 318 21.17 20.51 4.79
N PRO A 319 21.65 20.06 5.97
CA PRO A 319 21.58 20.83 7.20
C PRO A 319 22.49 22.08 7.14
N PRO A 320 22.29 23.07 8.02
CA PRO A 320 23.15 24.26 8.10
C PRO A 320 24.65 23.93 8.16
N TYR A 321 25.47 24.78 7.53
CA TYR A 321 26.93 24.59 7.48
C TYR A 321 27.69 25.45 8.50
N PHE A 322 26.99 26.38 9.16
CA PHE A 322 27.50 27.29 10.17
C PHE A 322 28.64 28.19 9.65
N LEU A 323 28.48 28.72 8.42
CA LEU A 323 29.49 29.51 7.71
C LEU A 323 29.33 31.03 7.87
N SER A 324 28.17 31.50 8.33
CA SER A 324 27.85 32.92 8.46
C SER A 324 28.56 33.51 9.68
N GLY A 325 29.73 34.10 9.42
CA GLY A 325 30.65 34.60 10.45
C GLY A 325 31.72 35.57 9.92
N GLY A 326 31.45 36.29 8.82
CA GLY A 326 32.32 37.33 8.26
C GLY A 326 33.29 36.88 7.16
N GLY A 327 33.11 35.69 6.58
CA GLY A 327 33.91 35.19 5.45
C GLY A 327 33.58 35.87 4.12
N THR A 328 34.34 35.59 3.05
CA THR A 328 34.02 36.10 1.69
C THR A 328 33.92 35.00 0.65
N THR A 329 32.90 35.04 -0.21
CA THR A 329 32.64 34.11 -1.32
C THR A 329 32.57 34.85 -2.66
N ASN A 330 32.42 34.10 -3.75
CA ASN A 330 32.25 34.60 -5.11
C ASN A 330 30.79 34.50 -5.54
N SER A 331 30.20 35.60 -6.01
CA SER A 331 28.92 35.63 -6.71
C SER A 331 29.04 36.46 -7.98
N GLY A 332 28.80 35.85 -9.14
CA GLY A 332 28.89 36.53 -10.44
C GLY A 332 30.28 37.11 -10.75
N GLY A 333 31.35 36.50 -10.24
CA GLY A 333 32.73 36.99 -10.41
C GLY A 333 33.15 38.05 -9.38
N LYS A 334 32.26 38.47 -8.48
CA LYS A 334 32.53 39.48 -7.45
C LYS A 334 32.68 38.86 -6.06
N ARG A 335 33.57 39.45 -5.25
CA ARG A 335 33.75 39.09 -3.84
C ARG A 335 32.58 39.63 -3.02
N VAL A 336 31.85 38.75 -2.33
CA VAL A 336 30.70 39.08 -1.47
C VAL A 336 30.85 38.40 -0.11
N ASN A 337 30.10 38.82 0.91
CA ASN A 337 30.15 38.20 2.25
C ASN A 337 29.55 36.77 2.22
N VAL A 338 30.11 35.84 2.98
CA VAL A 338 29.56 34.50 3.26
C VAL A 338 28.50 34.67 4.35
N ASP A 339 27.43 35.40 4.05
CA ASP A 339 26.26 35.46 4.91
C ASP A 339 25.09 34.85 4.14
N LYS A 340 24.66 33.67 4.57
CA LYS A 340 23.58 32.90 3.94
C LYS A 340 22.25 33.05 4.69
N GLY A 341 22.29 33.65 5.89
CA GLY A 341 21.14 33.83 6.77
C GLY A 341 21.47 33.48 8.23
N LYS A 342 20.62 33.97 9.15
CA LYS A 342 20.78 33.78 10.61
C LYS A 342 20.86 32.30 11.03
N TRP A 343 20.21 31.41 10.28
CA TRP A 343 20.22 29.95 10.50
C TRP A 343 21.59 29.30 10.23
N ASP A 344 22.51 29.99 9.54
CA ASP A 344 23.84 29.48 9.20
C ASP A 344 24.94 30.15 10.04
N THR A 345 24.60 30.75 11.18
CA THR A 345 25.57 31.48 12.03
C THR A 345 26.64 30.54 12.58
N LYS A 346 27.89 30.99 12.63
CA LYS A 346 29.01 30.19 13.15
C LYS A 346 28.82 29.84 14.64
N ILE A 347 28.99 28.57 14.97
CA ILE A 347 28.93 28.02 16.33
C ILE A 347 30.21 27.24 16.67
N SER A 348 30.38 26.86 17.93
CA SER A 348 31.50 26.02 18.36
C SER A 348 31.41 24.60 17.77
N VAL A 349 32.53 23.88 17.77
CA VAL A 349 32.58 22.49 17.29
C VAL A 349 31.65 21.59 18.10
N LEU A 350 31.58 21.79 19.43
CA LEU A 350 30.72 21.00 20.32
C LEU A 350 29.24 21.27 20.06
N GLU A 351 28.84 22.55 19.95
CA GLU A 351 27.45 22.91 19.62
C GLU A 351 27.02 22.35 18.27
N LYS A 352 27.91 22.34 17.28
CA LYS A 352 27.65 21.76 15.95
C LYS A 352 27.44 20.25 16.01
N THR A 353 28.30 19.54 16.75
CA THR A 353 28.14 18.10 16.94
C THR A 353 26.83 17.80 17.68
N GLU A 354 26.53 18.54 18.74
CA GLU A 354 25.29 18.37 19.49
C GLU A 354 24.05 18.64 18.63
N PHE A 355 24.07 19.71 17.84
CA PHE A 355 23.02 20.00 16.85
C PHE A 355 22.82 18.81 15.90
N ASN A 356 23.91 18.30 15.31
CA ASN A 356 23.83 17.20 14.35
C ASN A 356 23.30 15.92 14.98
N ARG A 357 23.77 15.57 16.19
CA ARG A 357 23.28 14.40 16.92
C ARG A 357 21.78 14.49 17.20
N GLN A 358 21.28 15.63 17.64
CA GLN A 358 19.87 15.77 18.02
C GLN A 358 18.91 15.46 16.86
N TRP A 359 19.13 16.04 15.67
CA TRP A 359 18.19 15.81 14.55
C TRP A 359 18.40 14.41 13.94
N ILE A 360 19.63 13.89 13.94
CA ILE A 360 19.91 12.52 13.46
C ILE A 360 19.27 11.49 14.39
N SER A 361 19.32 11.71 15.72
CA SER A 361 18.68 10.84 16.71
C SER A 361 17.16 10.78 16.50
N LYS A 362 16.51 11.96 16.33
CA LYS A 362 15.08 12.01 15.99
C LYS A 362 14.78 11.34 14.64
N SER A 363 15.63 11.57 13.65
CA SER A 363 15.56 10.91 12.34
C SER A 363 15.64 9.38 12.45
N TYR A 364 16.48 8.86 13.35
CA TYR A 364 16.60 7.43 13.62
C TYR A 364 15.26 6.84 14.09
N HIS A 365 14.53 7.53 14.95
CA HIS A 365 13.27 7.01 15.50
C HIS A 365 12.14 6.92 14.46
N ILE A 366 12.06 7.89 13.55
CA ILE A 366 11.00 7.97 12.53
C ILE A 366 11.33 7.20 11.25
N LEU A 367 12.62 6.99 10.96
CA LEU A 367 13.05 6.22 9.79
C LEU A 367 12.65 4.76 9.94
N ASN A 368 12.10 4.15 8.90
CA ASN A 368 11.83 2.73 8.89
C ASN A 368 13.08 1.89 9.17
N LYS A 369 12.89 0.69 9.72
CA LYS A 369 13.94 -0.32 9.87
C LYS A 369 14.83 -0.50 8.62
N ASN A 370 14.21 -0.48 7.45
CA ASN A 370 14.87 -0.66 6.15
C ASN A 370 15.11 0.65 5.40
N GLY A 371 14.75 1.79 5.98
CA GLY A 371 14.93 3.10 5.36
C GLY A 371 16.39 3.53 5.31
N THR A 372 16.65 4.58 4.52
CA THR A 372 17.98 5.18 4.39
C THR A 372 17.97 6.67 4.62
N ILE A 373 19.11 7.21 5.05
CA ILE A 373 19.33 8.64 5.21
C ILE A 373 20.47 9.09 4.30
N TRP A 374 20.27 10.23 3.65
CA TRP A 374 21.20 10.89 2.76
C TRP A 374 21.47 12.30 3.27
N VAL A 375 22.72 12.62 3.56
CA VAL A 375 23.08 13.94 4.11
C VAL A 375 24.14 14.60 3.23
N SER A 376 23.78 15.73 2.62
CA SER A 376 24.71 16.56 1.86
C SER A 376 25.45 17.52 2.78
N GLY A 377 26.71 17.78 2.50
CA GLY A 377 27.45 18.78 3.25
C GLY A 377 28.82 19.09 2.68
N THR A 378 29.31 20.27 3.04
CA THR A 378 30.70 20.65 2.79
C THR A 378 31.61 20.15 3.91
N LEU A 379 32.93 20.22 3.71
CA LEU A 379 33.94 19.88 4.72
C LEU A 379 33.73 20.55 6.09
N HIS A 380 33.00 21.66 6.15
CA HIS A 380 32.76 22.42 7.37
C HIS A 380 31.77 21.73 8.32
N ASN A 381 30.85 20.90 7.79
CA ASN A 381 29.84 20.21 8.60
C ASN A 381 29.86 18.69 8.41
N ILE A 382 30.22 18.18 7.23
CA ILE A 382 30.00 16.77 6.88
C ILE A 382 30.76 15.77 7.76
N TYR A 383 31.93 16.15 8.30
CA TYR A 383 32.66 15.31 9.26
C TYR A 383 31.93 15.20 10.60
N SER A 384 31.31 16.28 11.07
CA SER A 384 30.49 16.27 12.29
C SER A 384 29.23 15.43 12.10
N VAL A 385 28.60 15.52 10.92
CA VAL A 385 27.49 14.63 10.52
C VAL A 385 27.92 13.17 10.49
N GLY A 386 29.08 12.86 9.93
CA GLY A 386 29.60 11.49 9.87
C GLY A 386 29.76 10.85 11.25
N VAL A 387 30.36 11.60 12.20
CA VAL A 387 30.48 11.17 13.60
C VAL A 387 29.10 11.00 14.24
N ALA A 388 28.21 11.97 14.08
CA ALA A 388 26.87 11.92 14.65
C ALA A 388 26.03 10.74 14.10
N LEU A 389 26.17 10.38 12.82
CA LEU A 389 25.52 9.18 12.27
C LEU A 389 25.96 7.92 13.01
N GLU A 390 27.25 7.72 13.23
CA GLU A 390 27.76 6.53 13.93
C GLU A 390 27.35 6.52 15.41
N GLU A 391 27.42 7.66 16.09
CA GLU A 391 26.99 7.79 17.49
C GLU A 391 25.50 7.50 17.68
N GLU A 392 24.66 7.89 16.72
CA GLU A 392 23.21 7.62 16.71
C GLU A 392 22.86 6.28 16.02
N ASN A 393 23.80 5.33 16.01
CA ASN A 393 23.62 3.95 15.57
C ASN A 393 23.22 3.78 14.09
N PHE A 394 23.68 4.66 13.21
CA PHE A 394 23.69 4.42 11.77
C PHE A 394 24.97 3.71 11.33
N LYS A 395 24.85 2.94 10.26
CA LYS A 395 25.97 2.42 9.48
C LYS A 395 26.05 3.22 8.18
N ILE A 396 27.17 3.92 7.97
CA ILE A 396 27.48 4.56 6.70
C ILE A 396 27.69 3.46 5.64
N LEU A 397 26.94 3.56 4.56
CA LEU A 397 26.97 2.64 3.42
C LEU A 397 27.99 3.10 2.38
N ASN A 398 27.99 4.40 2.07
CA ASN A 398 28.90 4.99 1.11
C ASN A 398 29.08 6.50 1.30
N ASN A 399 30.13 7.05 0.70
CA ASN A 399 30.46 8.46 0.62
C ASN A 399 30.45 8.90 -0.85
N ILE A 400 29.39 9.58 -1.27
CA ILE A 400 29.29 10.08 -2.64
C ILE A 400 30.01 11.41 -2.77
N THR A 401 30.88 11.52 -3.76
CA THR A 401 31.56 12.75 -4.14
C THR A 401 30.83 13.40 -5.32
N TRP A 402 30.09 14.47 -5.05
CA TRP A 402 29.46 15.26 -6.11
C TRP A 402 30.47 16.25 -6.70
N GLN A 403 30.98 15.96 -7.90
CA GLN A 403 31.92 16.81 -8.63
C GLN A 403 31.18 17.81 -9.52
N LYS A 404 31.32 19.09 -9.19
CA LYS A 404 30.71 20.22 -9.89
C LYS A 404 31.48 20.48 -11.19
N THR A 405 30.80 20.51 -12.33
CA THR A 405 31.41 20.86 -13.63
C THR A 405 31.67 22.36 -13.78
N ASN A 406 30.97 23.18 -13.00
CA ASN A 406 31.06 24.64 -13.01
C ASN A 406 31.14 25.20 -11.58
N PRO A 407 32.16 24.83 -10.78
CA PRO A 407 32.27 25.29 -9.40
C PRO A 407 32.55 26.80 -9.34
N PRO A 408 32.13 27.50 -8.27
CA PRO A 408 32.46 28.91 -8.10
C PRO A 408 33.99 29.09 -8.05
N PRO A 409 34.56 30.10 -8.73
CA PRO A 409 36.00 30.34 -8.71
C PRO A 409 36.49 30.70 -7.30
N ASN A 410 37.65 30.17 -6.91
CA ASN A 410 38.32 30.59 -5.69
C ASN A 410 39.02 31.93 -5.90
N LEU A 411 38.37 33.04 -5.49
CA LEU A 411 38.91 34.40 -5.62
C LEU A 411 40.08 34.69 -4.66
N ALA A 412 40.27 33.89 -3.62
CA ALA A 412 41.36 34.11 -2.67
C ALA A 412 42.71 33.56 -3.18
N CYS A 413 42.68 32.61 -4.14
CA CYS A 413 43.87 31.96 -4.72
C CYS A 413 44.86 31.37 -3.69
N ARG A 414 44.40 31.05 -2.48
CA ARG A 414 45.22 30.49 -1.38
C ARG A 414 45.04 29.00 -1.17
N THR A 415 44.03 28.42 -1.80
CA THR A 415 43.65 27.01 -1.69
C THR A 415 43.13 26.50 -3.03
N PHE A 416 43.05 25.18 -3.22
CA PHE A 416 42.39 24.62 -4.39
C PHE A 416 40.90 25.00 -4.43
N THR A 417 40.35 25.15 -5.63
CA THR A 417 38.92 25.43 -5.82
C THR A 417 38.08 24.28 -5.27
N HIS A 418 37.12 24.60 -4.41
CA HIS A 418 36.14 23.64 -3.88
C HIS A 418 35.20 23.19 -5.00
N SER A 419 35.62 22.17 -5.74
CA SER A 419 34.90 21.61 -6.87
C SER A 419 34.00 20.43 -6.51
N THR A 420 34.06 19.95 -5.27
CA THR A 420 33.30 18.80 -4.81
C THR A 420 32.45 19.11 -3.58
N GLU A 421 31.44 18.29 -3.35
CA GLU A 421 30.65 18.23 -2.12
C GLU A 421 30.43 16.77 -1.74
N THR A 422 30.30 16.50 -0.45
CA THR A 422 30.14 15.14 0.06
C THR A 422 28.67 14.89 0.36
N ILE A 423 28.19 13.70 0.00
CA ILE A 423 26.86 13.20 0.37
C ILE A 423 27.05 11.85 1.04
N LEU A 424 26.78 11.78 2.33
CA LEU A 424 26.83 10.55 3.11
C LEU A 424 25.52 9.78 2.93
N TRP A 425 25.63 8.48 2.65
CA TRP A 425 24.50 7.56 2.60
C TRP A 425 24.61 6.55 3.73
N ALA A 426 23.58 6.44 4.56
CA ALA A 426 23.59 5.56 5.72
C ALA A 426 22.24 4.85 5.93
N LYS A 427 22.26 3.80 6.74
CA LYS A 427 21.07 3.07 7.22
C LYS A 427 21.18 2.78 8.71
N LYS A 428 20.09 2.38 9.36
CA LYS A 428 20.16 1.87 10.75
C LYS A 428 21.16 0.71 10.84
N ASN A 429 22.03 0.73 11.85
CA ASN A 429 23.02 -0.32 12.11
C ASN A 429 22.38 -1.52 12.83
N LEU A 430 21.38 -2.12 12.17
CA LEU A 430 20.69 -3.31 12.65
C LEU A 430 21.08 -4.52 11.78
N PRO A 431 21.45 -5.67 12.38
CA PRO A 431 21.81 -6.88 11.62
C PRO A 431 20.71 -7.35 10.67
N THR A 432 19.45 -7.02 10.99
CA THR A 432 18.26 -7.41 10.21
C THR A 432 17.76 -6.30 9.27
N ALA A 433 18.37 -5.11 9.26
CA ALA A 433 18.01 -4.05 8.32
C ALA A 433 18.50 -4.38 6.91
N ARG A 434 17.58 -4.34 5.94
CA ARG A 434 17.81 -4.60 4.51
C ARG A 434 17.28 -3.39 3.73
N HIS A 435 18.18 -2.45 3.43
CA HIS A 435 17.81 -1.28 2.65
C HIS A 435 17.53 -1.68 1.20
N TYR A 436 16.64 -0.94 0.54
CA TYR A 436 16.44 -1.05 -0.89
C TYR A 436 17.54 -0.28 -1.63
N PHE A 437 18.11 -0.90 -2.65
CA PHE A 437 19.01 -0.26 -3.59
C PHE A 437 18.67 -0.73 -5.00
N ASN A 438 18.25 0.19 -5.87
CA ASN A 438 17.85 -0.10 -7.24
C ASN A 438 19.09 -0.28 -8.13
N TYR A 439 19.80 -1.40 -7.93
CA TYR A 439 21.07 -1.68 -8.59
C TYR A 439 20.95 -1.69 -10.12
N GLU A 440 19.91 -2.33 -10.65
CA GLU A 440 19.72 -2.46 -12.11
C GLU A 440 19.48 -1.09 -12.76
N LEU A 441 18.61 -0.24 -12.19
CA LEU A 441 18.40 1.11 -12.70
C LEU A 441 19.67 1.95 -12.61
N MET A 442 20.40 1.89 -11.49
CA MET A 442 21.66 2.63 -11.37
C MET A 442 22.71 2.16 -12.38
N LYS A 443 22.71 0.87 -12.72
CA LYS A 443 23.58 0.31 -13.76
C LYS A 443 23.16 0.79 -15.14
N GLU A 444 21.87 0.79 -15.44
CA GLU A 444 21.30 1.28 -16.70
C GLU A 444 21.63 2.77 -16.93
N LEU A 445 21.35 3.62 -15.94
CA LEU A 445 21.63 5.07 -15.98
C LEU A 445 23.13 5.39 -16.14
N ASN A 446 23.99 4.42 -15.92
CA ASN A 446 25.44 4.52 -16.09
C ASN A 446 25.95 3.68 -17.28
N GLY A 447 25.13 3.53 -18.33
CA GLY A 447 25.51 2.86 -19.57
C GLY A 447 25.76 1.37 -19.40
N ASN A 448 24.89 0.71 -18.62
CA ASN A 448 24.96 -0.70 -18.26
C ASN A 448 26.22 -1.11 -17.48
N ARG A 449 26.87 -0.16 -16.79
CA ARG A 449 28.02 -0.38 -15.91
C ARG A 449 27.67 0.00 -14.48
N GLN A 450 28.25 -0.68 -13.50
CA GLN A 450 28.02 -0.36 -12.08
C GLN A 450 28.27 1.13 -11.80
N MET A 451 27.26 1.79 -11.21
CA MET A 451 27.34 3.20 -10.82
C MET A 451 28.46 3.39 -9.79
N LYS A 452 29.29 4.41 -10.00
CA LYS A 452 30.39 4.78 -9.08
C LYS A 452 29.94 5.83 -8.09
N ASP A 453 30.76 6.06 -7.07
CA ASP A 453 30.57 7.03 -5.99
C ASP A 453 30.99 8.47 -6.35
N VAL A 454 31.66 8.68 -7.48
CA VAL A 454 31.95 10.01 -8.01
C VAL A 454 30.89 10.39 -9.04
N TRP A 455 30.08 11.39 -8.71
CA TRP A 455 28.98 11.86 -9.54
C TRP A 455 29.29 13.23 -10.10
N GLN A 456 29.44 13.32 -11.42
CA GLN A 456 29.71 14.57 -12.10
C GLN A 456 28.42 15.26 -12.56
N GLY A 457 28.33 16.58 -12.38
CA GLY A 457 27.27 17.38 -12.97
C GLY A 457 27.35 18.86 -12.60
N SER A 458 26.51 19.70 -13.21
CA SER A 458 26.53 21.14 -12.96
C SER A 458 25.87 21.52 -11.64
N LEU A 459 26.15 22.73 -11.17
CA LEU A 459 25.31 23.45 -10.22
C LEU A 459 23.89 23.64 -10.78
N THR A 460 22.97 23.99 -9.89
CA THR A 460 21.56 24.30 -10.16
C THR A 460 21.40 25.33 -11.27
N LYS A 461 20.72 24.93 -12.34
CA LYS A 461 20.54 25.75 -13.54
C LYS A 461 19.60 26.93 -13.27
N PRO A 462 19.70 28.05 -14.01
CA PRO A 462 18.78 29.17 -13.87
C PRO A 462 17.29 28.78 -14.03
N GLY A 463 16.98 27.84 -14.92
CA GLY A 463 15.60 27.36 -15.13
C GLY A 463 15.00 26.68 -13.90
N GLU A 464 15.82 26.05 -13.05
CA GLU A 464 15.37 25.43 -11.79
C GLU A 464 15.10 26.47 -10.68
N LYS A 465 15.31 27.76 -10.94
CA LYS A 465 15.14 28.88 -9.98
C LYS A 465 14.02 29.83 -10.41
N SER A 466 13.11 29.37 -11.25
CA SER A 466 12.00 30.18 -11.81
C SER A 466 11.11 30.82 -10.74
N HIS A 467 10.95 30.18 -9.58
CA HIS A 467 10.05 30.63 -8.51
C HIS A 467 10.70 31.45 -7.40
N GLY A 468 12.02 31.61 -7.44
CA GLY A 468 12.78 32.33 -6.42
C GLY A 468 14.19 31.78 -6.23
N LYS A 469 15.00 32.46 -5.42
CA LYS A 469 16.41 32.08 -5.18
C LYS A 469 16.59 31.59 -3.75
N HIS A 470 17.16 30.39 -3.62
CA HIS A 470 17.77 29.92 -2.38
C HIS A 470 19.29 29.79 -2.56
N PRO A 471 20.11 30.23 -1.60
CA PRO A 471 21.57 30.29 -1.74
C PRO A 471 22.21 28.91 -1.94
N THR A 472 21.59 27.84 -1.45
CA THR A 472 22.14 26.48 -1.46
C THR A 472 21.24 25.44 -2.14
N GLN A 473 20.30 25.87 -2.98
CA GLN A 473 19.43 24.95 -3.73
C GLN A 473 20.25 23.87 -4.45
N LYS A 474 19.93 22.60 -4.20
CA LYS A 474 20.52 21.45 -4.88
C LYS A 474 19.87 21.23 -6.27
N PRO A 475 20.62 20.72 -7.26
CA PRO A 475 20.10 20.50 -8.60
C PRO A 475 19.19 19.27 -8.67
N GLU A 476 18.15 19.33 -9.49
CA GLU A 476 17.12 18.28 -9.59
C GLU A 476 17.68 16.90 -9.97
N TYR A 477 18.61 16.82 -10.93
CA TYR A 477 19.20 15.54 -11.36
C TYR A 477 19.92 14.78 -10.23
N LEU A 478 20.45 15.52 -9.24
CA LEU A 478 21.17 14.93 -8.12
C LEU A 478 20.18 14.25 -7.18
N LEU A 479 19.09 14.94 -6.86
CA LEU A 479 18.01 14.41 -6.02
C LEU A 479 17.27 13.27 -6.74
N GLU A 480 17.06 13.38 -8.05
CA GLU A 480 16.43 12.35 -8.88
C GLU A 480 17.21 11.05 -8.79
N ARG A 481 18.54 11.11 -8.96
CA ARG A 481 19.41 9.94 -8.81
C ARG A 481 19.34 9.33 -7.41
N ILE A 482 19.39 10.16 -6.36
CA ILE A 482 19.32 9.70 -4.96
C ILE A 482 17.99 8.99 -4.69
N ILE A 483 16.87 9.61 -5.08
CA ILE A 483 15.52 9.08 -4.85
C ILE A 483 15.33 7.77 -5.61
N LEU A 484 15.69 7.73 -6.90
CA LEU A 484 15.60 6.51 -7.72
C LEU A 484 16.49 5.36 -7.20
N ALA A 485 17.65 5.69 -6.61
CA ALA A 485 18.56 4.69 -6.08
C ALA A 485 17.97 3.92 -4.88
N CYS A 486 17.14 4.55 -4.06
CA CYS A 486 16.79 4.01 -2.73
C CYS A 486 15.30 4.00 -2.39
N THR A 487 14.42 4.42 -3.30
CA THR A 487 12.97 4.43 -3.09
C THR A 487 12.21 3.83 -4.27
N ARG A 488 10.98 3.42 -4.00
CA ARG A 488 9.97 2.99 -4.96
C ARG A 488 8.84 4.04 -5.05
N PRO A 489 8.05 4.06 -6.13
CA PRO A 489 6.80 4.82 -6.14
C PRO A 489 5.96 4.53 -4.88
N GLY A 490 5.35 5.56 -4.31
CA GLY A 490 4.56 5.49 -3.07
C GLY A 490 5.37 5.54 -1.75
N ASP A 491 6.69 5.35 -1.78
CA ASP A 491 7.53 5.50 -0.58
C ASP A 491 7.47 6.93 -0.03
N LEU A 492 7.62 7.07 1.28
CA LEU A 492 7.55 8.35 1.99
C LEU A 492 8.94 8.95 2.22
N ILE A 493 9.17 10.12 1.63
CA ILE A 493 10.41 10.88 1.75
C ILE A 493 10.22 12.04 2.73
N LEU A 494 11.21 12.27 3.59
CA LEU A 494 11.27 13.43 4.49
C LEU A 494 12.49 14.30 4.15
N ASP A 495 12.29 15.61 4.17
CA ASP A 495 13.35 16.62 4.21
C ASP A 495 13.18 17.55 5.42
N PRO A 496 14.03 17.43 6.47
CA PRO A 496 13.92 18.25 7.68
C PRO A 496 14.48 19.67 7.51
N TYR A 497 15.19 19.96 6.41
CA TYR A 497 15.78 21.26 6.10
C TYR A 497 15.52 21.61 4.63
N LEU A 498 14.24 21.69 4.29
CA LEU A 498 13.71 21.68 2.91
C LEU A 498 14.28 22.79 2.00
N GLY A 499 14.53 23.99 2.54
CA GLY A 499 14.92 25.15 1.75
C GLY A 499 13.92 25.43 0.63
N SER A 500 14.39 25.55 -0.61
CA SER A 500 13.55 25.78 -1.79
C SER A 500 12.87 24.53 -2.38
N GLY A 501 12.93 23.39 -1.70
CA GLY A 501 12.05 22.26 -2.01
C GLY A 501 12.41 21.39 -3.21
N THR A 502 13.70 21.33 -3.60
CA THR A 502 14.13 20.43 -4.69
C THR A 502 13.74 18.98 -4.41
N THR A 503 13.95 18.51 -3.16
CA THR A 503 13.60 17.14 -2.73
C THR A 503 12.12 16.84 -2.96
N GLY A 504 11.23 17.75 -2.52
CA GLY A 504 9.78 17.57 -2.64
C GLY A 504 9.27 17.61 -4.08
N LYS A 505 9.79 18.53 -4.89
CA LYS A 505 9.47 18.60 -6.33
C LYS A 505 9.83 17.28 -7.02
N VAL A 506 11.06 16.80 -6.84
CA VAL A 506 11.54 15.57 -7.48
C VAL A 506 10.81 14.33 -6.92
N ALA A 507 10.53 14.29 -5.61
CA ALA A 507 9.73 13.22 -5.03
C ALA A 507 8.35 13.12 -5.70
N LYS A 508 7.65 14.24 -5.87
CA LYS A 508 6.35 14.29 -6.53
C LYS A 508 6.41 13.91 -8.02
N GLU A 509 7.39 14.43 -8.76
CA GLU A 509 7.60 14.05 -10.17
C GLU A 509 7.84 12.55 -10.32
N LEU A 510 8.48 11.92 -9.34
CA LEU A 510 8.74 10.48 -9.31
C LEU A 510 7.60 9.68 -8.65
N GLY A 511 6.49 10.29 -8.25
CA GLY A 511 5.36 9.57 -7.62
C GLY A 511 5.68 9.02 -6.22
N ARG A 512 6.53 9.70 -5.44
CA ARG A 512 6.77 9.43 -4.02
C ARG A 512 5.96 10.40 -3.17
N LYS A 513 5.58 9.95 -1.97
CA LYS A 513 4.98 10.83 -0.96
C LYS A 513 6.08 11.66 -0.29
N PHE A 514 5.73 12.86 0.17
CA PHE A 514 6.71 13.81 0.68
C PHE A 514 6.25 14.57 1.93
N ILE A 515 7.14 14.68 2.91
CA ILE A 515 7.02 15.62 4.03
C ILE A 515 8.24 16.55 3.98
N GLY A 516 8.00 17.86 3.94
CA GLY A 516 9.06 18.88 3.99
C GLY A 516 8.90 19.77 5.21
N ILE A 517 9.97 20.03 5.93
CA ILE A 517 9.99 20.95 7.08
C ILE A 517 10.88 22.14 6.74
N GLU A 518 10.35 23.35 6.97
CA GLU A 518 11.09 24.59 6.74
C GLU A 518 10.71 25.66 7.75
N LEU A 519 11.69 26.42 8.22
CA LEU A 519 11.47 27.49 9.19
C LEU A 519 10.97 28.77 8.51
N ASN A 520 11.47 29.07 7.30
CA ASN A 520 11.18 30.31 6.58
C ASN A 520 10.00 30.14 5.61
N THR A 521 8.93 30.90 5.84
CA THR A 521 7.72 30.95 5.00
C THR A 521 7.99 31.32 3.54
N ASP A 522 9.00 32.15 3.26
CA ASP A 522 9.31 32.55 1.89
C ASP A 522 9.82 31.36 1.06
N TYR A 523 10.58 30.47 1.70
CA TYR A 523 11.08 29.25 1.06
C TYR A 523 10.00 28.18 0.92
N LEU A 524 9.05 28.12 1.85
CA LEU A 524 7.83 27.32 1.71
C LEU A 524 6.97 27.77 0.53
N HIS A 525 6.80 29.09 0.34
CA HIS A 525 6.07 29.64 -0.81
C HIS A 525 6.72 29.26 -2.14
N ILE A 526 8.05 29.37 -2.23
CA ILE A 526 8.81 28.91 -3.41
C ILE A 526 8.57 27.41 -3.63
N THR A 527 8.65 26.61 -2.57
CA THR A 527 8.48 25.16 -2.64
C THR A 527 7.08 24.77 -3.10
N GLN A 528 6.03 25.39 -2.55
CA GLN A 528 4.65 25.13 -2.92
C GLN A 528 4.43 25.34 -4.42
N LYS A 529 4.91 26.46 -5.00
CA LYS A 529 4.80 26.72 -6.44
C LYS A 529 5.48 25.66 -7.28
N ARG A 530 6.68 25.23 -6.89
CA ARG A 530 7.42 24.17 -7.58
C ARG A 530 6.70 22.83 -7.53
N ILE A 531 6.09 22.50 -6.39
CA ILE A 531 5.34 21.26 -6.20
C ILE A 531 4.00 21.29 -6.96
N ALA A 532 3.37 22.47 -7.09
CA ALA A 532 2.16 22.63 -7.89
C ALA A 532 2.42 22.45 -9.40
N GLU A 533 3.60 22.83 -9.88
CA GLU A 533 4.00 22.68 -11.29
C GLU A 533 4.69 21.35 -11.62
N ALA A 534 4.91 20.47 -10.65
CA ALA A 534 5.55 19.18 -10.86
C ALA A 534 4.58 18.17 -11.47
N PRO A 535 4.65 17.85 -12.79
CA PRO A 535 3.84 16.78 -13.35
C PRO A 535 4.34 15.43 -12.82
N GLN A 536 3.41 14.57 -12.43
CA GLN A 536 3.77 13.20 -12.06
C GLN A 536 4.23 12.46 -13.33
N ARG A 537 5.49 12.01 -13.33
CA ARG A 537 6.05 11.23 -14.44
C ARG A 537 5.67 9.78 -14.24
N LEU A 538 4.90 9.24 -15.19
CA LEU A 538 4.67 7.80 -15.30
C LEU A 538 6.00 7.20 -15.79
N PHE A 539 6.70 6.48 -14.92
CA PHE A 539 7.92 5.74 -15.25
C PHE A 539 7.63 4.26 -15.31
#